data_AF-A0A529PW99-F1
#
_entry.id   AF-A0A529PW99-F1
#
_cell.length_a   1.000
_cell.length_b   1.000
_cell.length_c   1.000
_cell.angle_alpha   90.00
_cell.angle_beta   90.00
_cell.angle_gamma   90.00
#
_symmetry.space_group_name_H-M   'P 1'
#
loop_
_entity.id
_entity.type
_entity.pdbx_description
1 polymer ?
#
loop_
_entity_poly.entity_id
_entity_poly.type
_entity_poly.pdbx_seq_one_letter_code
_entity_poly.pdbx_strand_id
1 'polypeptide(L)' 'GQIRFVEIERIAELKIADPAVRSMLARYARERAEDTFGVYVGNEVEGEVRPLAKPAPPAPIHSGPVHSGQR' A
#
# COMPACT_ATOMS: atom_id res chain seq x y z
N GLY A 1 4.37 10.73 -26.15
CA GLY A 1 3.24 10.65 -25.22
C GLY A 1 3.32 11.80 -24.24
N GLN A 2 2.20 12.40 -23.86
CA GLN A 2 2.18 13.41 -22.79
C GLN A 2 2.34 12.71 -21.43
N ILE A 3 3.21 13.25 -20.58
CA ILE A 3 3.39 12.81 -19.20
C ILE A 3 2.71 13.84 -18.30
N ARG A 4 1.97 13.37 -17.30
CA ARG A 4 1.38 14.22 -16.25
C ARG A 4 1.58 13.58 -14.89
N PHE A 5 1.71 14.41 -13.87
CA PHE A 5 1.64 13.97 -12.48
C PHE A 5 0.18 13.85 -12.05
N VAL A 6 -0.09 12.91 -11.14
CA VAL A 6 -1.41 12.65 -10.58
C VAL A 6 -1.25 12.40 -9.10
N GLU A 7 -2.14 12.99 -8.29
CA GLU A 7 -2.25 12.71 -6.86
C GLU A 7 -2.56 11.23 -6.63
N ILE A 8 -1.90 10.62 -5.64
CA ILE A 8 -1.97 9.18 -5.39
C ILE A 8 -3.39 8.72 -5.03
N GLU A 9 -4.16 9.56 -4.35
CA GLU A 9 -5.55 9.31 -3.95
C GLU A 9 -6.51 9.24 -5.15
N ARG A 10 -6.12 9.84 -6.28
CA ARG A 10 -6.94 9.89 -7.50
C ARG A 10 -6.62 8.77 -8.48
N ILE A 11 -5.70 7.88 -8.14
CA ILE A 11 -5.32 6.74 -8.98
C ILE A 11 -6.54 5.87 -9.34
N ALA A 12 -7.47 5.67 -8.39
CA ALA A 12 -8.68 4.88 -8.62
C ALA A 12 -9.63 5.50 -9.67
N GLU A 13 -9.53 6.81 -9.92
CA GLU A 13 -10.34 7.55 -10.90
C GLU A 13 -9.74 7.45 -12.33
N LEU A 14 -8.53 6.90 -12.46
CA LEU A 14 -7.84 6.84 -13.74
C LEU A 14 -8.36 5.72 -14.64
N LYS A 15 -8.56 6.06 -15.91
CA LYS A 15 -8.84 5.09 -16.99
C LYS A 15 -7.55 4.41 -17.43
N ILE A 16 -7.00 3.55 -16.58
CA ILE A 16 -5.85 2.70 -16.89
C ILE A 16 -6.36 1.54 -17.74
N ALA A 17 -5.78 1.38 -18.94
CA ALA A 17 -6.20 0.39 -19.92
C ALA A 17 -5.91 -1.05 -19.45
N ASP A 18 -4.74 -1.25 -18.86
CA ASP A 18 -4.30 -2.54 -18.34
C ASP A 18 -4.96 -2.86 -16.99
N PRO A 19 -5.74 -3.95 -16.88
CA PRO A 19 -6.41 -4.34 -15.64
C PRO A 19 -5.46 -4.65 -14.48
N ALA A 20 -4.32 -5.29 -14.76
CA ALA A 20 -3.34 -5.67 -13.75
C ALA A 20 -2.63 -4.44 -13.18
N VAL A 21 -2.23 -3.50 -14.04
CA VAL A 21 -1.64 -2.21 -13.63
C VAL A 21 -2.63 -1.42 -12.79
N ARG A 22 -3.91 -1.39 -13.18
CA ARG A 22 -4.96 -0.72 -12.40
C ARG A 22 -5.09 -1.32 -10.99
N SER A 23 -5.15 -2.65 -10.89
CA SER A 23 -5.24 -3.35 -9.60
C SER A 23 -4.01 -3.10 -8.72
N MET A 24 -2.81 -3.08 -9.30
CA MET A 24 -1.57 -2.76 -8.60
C MET A 24 -1.57 -1.35 -8.02
N LEU A 25 -1.91 -0.34 -8.83
CA LEU A 25 -1.84 1.05 -8.39
C LEU A 25 -2.94 1.37 -7.37
N ALA A 26 -4.14 0.81 -7.52
CA ALA A 26 -5.20 0.94 -6.52
C ALA A 26 -4.81 0.33 -5.16
N ARG A 27 -4.16 -0.85 -5.18
CA ARG A 27 -3.63 -1.48 -3.97
C ARG A 27 -2.57 -0.59 -3.30
N TYR A 28 -1.61 -0.10 -4.08
CA TYR A 28 -0.54 0.76 -3.58
C TYR A 28 -1.08 2.02 -2.91
N ALA A 29 -2.07 2.69 -3.52
CA ALA A 29 -2.69 3.88 -2.93
C ALA A 29 -3.32 3.60 -1.56
N ARG A 30 -4.02 2.47 -1.41
CA ARG A 30 -4.63 2.05 -0.13
C ARG A 30 -3.58 1.77 0.94
N GLU A 31 -2.57 0.97 0.61
CA GLU A 31 -1.49 0.60 1.55
C GLU A 31 -0.66 1.79 1.99
N ARG A 32 -0.43 2.75 1.09
CA ARG A 32 0.31 3.96 1.39
C ARG A 32 -0.38 4.83 2.45
N ALA A 33 -1.71 4.83 2.47
CA ALA A 33 -2.51 5.49 3.49
C ALA A 33 -2.49 4.74 4.84
N GLU A 34 -2.36 3.41 4.80
CA GLU A 34 -2.32 2.53 5.97
C GLU A 34 -0.91 2.31 6.55
N ASP A 35 0.14 2.89 5.94
CA ASP A 35 1.58 2.64 6.20
C ASP A 35 1.92 1.15 6.35
N THR A 36 1.20 0.30 5.62
CA THR A 36 1.28 -1.16 5.72
C THR A 36 1.61 -1.73 4.35
N PHE A 37 2.89 -1.99 4.10
CA PHE A 37 3.35 -2.61 2.86
C PHE A 37 3.46 -4.13 3.02
N GLY A 38 2.92 -4.87 2.05
CA GLY A 38 2.92 -6.34 2.04
C GLY A 38 3.53 -6.92 0.77
N VAL A 39 3.79 -8.24 0.77
CA VAL A 39 4.17 -8.99 -0.43
C VAL A 39 2.91 -9.58 -1.06
N TYR A 40 2.75 -9.42 -2.37
CA TYR A 40 1.55 -9.82 -3.10
C TYR A 40 1.89 -10.57 -4.37
N VAL A 41 0.99 -11.45 -4.77
CA VAL A 41 1.00 -12.13 -6.06
C VAL A 41 -0.20 -11.64 -6.87
N GLY A 42 0.01 -11.37 -8.16
CA GLY A 42 -1.02 -10.96 -9.08
C GLY A 42 -1.12 -11.90 -10.28
N ASN A 43 -2.33 -12.08 -10.79
CA ASN A 43 -2.59 -12.78 -12.04
C ASN A 43 -2.88 -11.73 -13.13
N GLU A 44 -2.06 -11.72 -14.18
CA GLU A 44 -2.22 -10.81 -15.32
C GLU A 44 -3.54 -11.04 -16.07
N VAL A 45 -3.96 -12.31 -16.20
CA VAL A 45 -5.15 -12.71 -16.96
C VAL A 45 -6.43 -12.32 -16.23
N GLU A 46 -6.49 -12.55 -14.92
CA GLU A 46 -7.68 -12.26 -14.10
C GLU A 46 -7.69 -10.83 -13.56
N GLY A 47 -6.56 -10.12 -13.61
CA GLY A 47 -6.39 -8.80 -13.01
C GLY A 47 -6.52 -8.80 -11.49
N GLU A 48 -6.48 -9.98 -10.87
CA GLU A 48 -6.59 -10.16 -9.44
C GLU A 48 -5.23 -10.11 -8.76
N VAL A 49 -5.24 -9.58 -7.54
CA VAL A 49 -4.04 -9.38 -6.74
C VAL A 49 -4.35 -9.81 -5.31
N ARG A 50 -3.55 -10.72 -4.75
CA ARG A 50 -3.77 -11.32 -3.44
C ARG A 50 -2.49 -11.29 -2.59
N PRO A 51 -2.59 -11.16 -1.26
CA PRO A 51 -1.42 -11.19 -0.38
C PRO A 51 -0.73 -12.55 -0.46
N LEU A 52 0.58 -12.55 -0.65
CA LEU A 52 1.42 -13.75 -0.68
C LEU A 52 1.74 -14.22 0.75
N ALA A 53 1.92 -13.27 1.66
CA ALA A 53 2.11 -13.52 3.08
C ALA A 53 0.96 -12.89 3.87
N LYS A 54 0.58 -13.53 4.99
CA LYS A 54 -0.34 -12.93 5.94
C LYS A 54 0.32 -11.69 6.54
N PRO A 55 -0.34 -10.52 6.60
CA PRO A 55 0.26 -9.34 7.19
C PRO A 55 0.70 -9.66 8.61
N ALA A 56 1.96 -9.30 8.95
CA ALA A 56 2.45 -9.43 10.31
C ALA A 56 1.54 -8.59 11.23
N PRO A 57 1.21 -9.07 12.43
CA PRO A 57 0.48 -8.25 13.38
C PRO A 57 1.26 -6.93 13.61
N PRO A 58 0.56 -5.80 13.74
CA PRO A 58 1.21 -4.50 13.92
C PRO A 58 2.19 -4.59 15.09
N ALA A 59 3.43 -4.15 14.85
CA ALA A 59 4.42 -4.12 15.91
C ALA A 59 3.89 -3.24 17.06
N PRO A 60 4.02 -3.67 18.33
CA PRO A 60 3.64 -2.81 19.45
C PRO A 60 4.45 -1.52 19.34
N ILE A 61 3.74 -0.39 19.30
CA ILE A 61 4.33 0.94 19.44
C ILE A 61 5.21 0.93 20.69
N HIS A 62 6.53 0.98 20.49
CA HIS A 62 7.49 1.04 21.59
C HIS A 62 7.25 2.34 22.35
N SER A 63 6.47 2.25 23.42
CA SER A 63 6.47 3.26 24.47
C SER A 63 7.83 3.14 25.14
N GLY A 64 8.80 3.93 24.69
CA GLY A 64 10.10 4.04 25.33
C GLY A 64 9.91 4.37 26.82
N PRO A 65 10.81 3.92 27.70
CA PRO A 65 10.68 4.21 29.12
C PRO A 65 10.74 5.73 29.30
N VAL A 66 9.70 6.30 29.91
CA VAL A 66 9.79 7.64 30.51
C VAL A 66 10.96 7.58 31.49
N HIS A 67 12.06 8.23 31.13
CA HIS A 67 13.16 8.45 32.05
C HIS A 67 12.67 9.44 33.11
N SER A 68 12.08 8.89 34.17
CA SER A 68 11.80 9.61 35.41
C SER A 68 13.14 10.06 35.98
N GLY A 69 13.50 11.32 35.74
CA GLY A 69 14.64 11.95 36.37
C GLY A 69 14.56 11.80 37.89
N GLN A 70 15.49 11.02 38.45
CA GLN A 70 15.75 11.01 39.89
C GLN A 70 16.51 12.29 40.25
N ARG A 71 15.92 13.02 41.20
CA ARG A 71 16.57 14.08 41.99
C ARG A 71 17.66 13.51 42.87
#